data_AF-A0A0F5PD65-F1
#
_entry.id   AF-A0A0F5PD65-F1
#
_cell.length_a   1.000
_cell.length_b   1.000
_cell.length_c   1.000
_cell.angle_alpha   90.00
_cell.angle_beta   90.00
_cell.angle_gamma   90.00
#
_symmetry.space_group_name_H-M   'P 1'
#
loop_
_entity.id
_entity.type
_entity.pdbx_description
1 polymer ?
#
loop_
_entity_poly.entity_id
_entity_poly.type
_entity_poly.pdbx_seq_one_letter_code
_entity_poly.pdbx_strand_id
1 'polypeptide(L)'
;MNPATIYLLIASVYLLIIAYGVVRTRKKGLPPHLRFASASAQVVLPPVALALVLLTTADAAVAGWSLMLGLLVVAGALLAVCTDLVARRVL
;
A
#
# COMPACT_ATOMS: atom_id res chain seq x y z
N MET A 1 -8.68 8.23 20.07
CA MET A 1 -8.01 6.97 19.66
C MET A 1 -6.50 7.19 19.72
N ASN A 2 -5.73 6.18 20.14
CA ASN A 2 -4.26 6.26 20.15
C ASN A 2 -3.74 6.28 18.68
N PRO A 3 -2.77 7.13 18.31
CA PRO A 3 -2.17 7.17 16.97
C PRO A 3 -1.66 5.81 16.48
N ALA A 4 -1.15 4.94 17.38
CA ALA A 4 -0.75 3.58 17.03
C ALA A 4 -1.93 2.72 16.53
N THR A 5 -3.10 2.86 17.16
CA THR A 5 -4.32 2.13 16.76
C THR A 5 -4.82 2.60 15.39
N ILE A 6 -4.78 3.91 15.14
CA ILE A 6 -5.14 4.49 13.84
C ILE A 6 -4.19 3.97 12.76
N TYR A 7 -2.89 3.98 13.03
CA TYR A 7 -1.89 3.46 12.10
C TYR A 7 -2.12 1.99 11.76
N LEU A 8 -2.33 1.13 12.77
CA LEU A 8 -2.58 -0.30 12.54
C LEU A 8 -3.83 -0.53 11.69
N LEU A 9 -4.91 0.23 11.95
CA LEU A 9 -6.14 0.12 11.18
C LEU A 9 -5.93 0.53 9.72
N ILE A 10 -5.29 1.68 9.48
CA ILE A 10 -4.94 2.15 8.13
C ILE A 10 -4.05 1.14 7.42
N ALA A 11 -3.03 0.62 8.12
CA ALA A 11 -2.08 -0.33 7.57
C ALA A 11 -2.76 -1.64 7.16
N SER A 12 -3.63 -2.20 7.99
CA SER A 12 -4.36 -3.42 7.67
C SER A 12 -5.25 -3.26 6.43
N VAL A 13 -6.00 -2.16 6.35
CA VAL A 13 -6.86 -1.87 5.20
C VAL A 13 -6.03 -1.67 3.93
N TYR A 14 -4.92 -0.94 4.03
CA TYR A 14 -3.99 -0.71 2.93
C TYR A 14 -3.41 -2.01 2.37
N LEU A 15 -2.94 -2.92 3.24
CA LEU A 15 -2.40 -4.22 2.81
C LEU A 15 -3.45 -5.09 2.12
N LEU A 16 -4.70 -5.06 2.60
CA LEU A 16 -5.83 -5.73 1.97
C LEU A 16 -6.10 -5.22 0.54
N ILE A 17 -6.06 -3.90 0.34
CA ILE A 17 -6.24 -3.27 -0.97
C ILE A 17 -5.17 -3.75 -1.96
N ILE A 18 -3.91 -3.82 -1.52
CA ILE A 18 -2.80 -4.30 -2.35
C ILE A 18 -2.99 -5.77 -2.71
N ALA A 19 -3.21 -6.63 -1.73
CA ALA A 19 -3.37 -8.07 -1.96
C ALA A 19 -4.51 -8.35 -2.95
N TYR A 20 -5.68 -7.73 -2.72
CA TYR A 20 -6.83 -7.87 -3.59
C TYR A 20 -6.56 -7.31 -4.99
N GLY A 21 -5.93 -6.15 -5.08
CA GLY A 21 -5.59 -5.49 -6.34
C GLY A 21 -4.66 -6.32 -7.22
N VAL A 22 -3.60 -6.90 -6.64
CA VAL A 22 -2.64 -7.78 -7.34
C VAL A 22 -3.30 -9.08 -7.80
N VAL A 23 -4.15 -9.69 -6.97
CA VAL A 23 -4.91 -10.90 -7.36
C VAL A 23 -5.91 -10.59 -8.47
N ARG A 24 -6.62 -9.47 -8.38
CA ARG A 24 -7.61 -9.06 -9.40
C ARG A 24 -6.96 -8.80 -10.75
N THR A 25 -5.76 -8.21 -10.78
CA THR A 25 -5.04 -7.95 -12.04
C THR A 25 -4.53 -9.23 -12.69
N ARG A 26 -4.18 -10.28 -11.91
CA ARG A 26 -3.97 -11.66 -12.42
C ARG A 26 -5.26 -12.23 -13.03
N LYS A 27 -6.36 -12.22 -12.29
CA LYS A 27 -7.63 -12.81 -12.74
C LYS A 27 -8.15 -12.20 -14.04
N LYS A 28 -7.87 -10.92 -14.27
CA LYS A 28 -8.23 -10.22 -15.52
C LYS A 28 -7.29 -10.52 -16.69
N GLY A 29 -6.26 -11.34 -16.52
CA GLY A 29 -5.31 -11.68 -17.58
C GLY A 29 -4.50 -10.48 -18.09
N LEU A 30 -4.33 -9.43 -17.27
CA LEU A 30 -3.59 -8.24 -17.69
C LEU A 30 -2.14 -8.61 -18.05
N PRO A 31 -1.53 -7.93 -19.04
CA PRO A 31 -0.13 -8.16 -19.38
C PRO A 31 0.80 -7.72 -18.23
N PRO A 32 2.02 -8.29 -18.13
CA PRO A 32 2.93 -8.07 -17.01
C PRO A 32 3.17 -6.60 -16.67
N HIS A 33 3.35 -5.75 -17.68
CA HIS A 33 3.63 -4.32 -17.51
C HIS A 33 2.48 -3.56 -16.85
N LEU A 34 1.22 -3.81 -17.24
CA LEU A 34 0.05 -3.17 -16.63
C LEU A 34 -0.16 -3.60 -15.18
N ARG A 35 0.21 -4.84 -14.86
CA ARG A 35 0.11 -5.36 -13.48
C ARG A 35 1.12 -4.71 -12.56
N PHE A 36 2.37 -4.60 -13.01
CA PHE A 36 3.40 -3.89 -12.26
C PHE A 36 3.01 -2.44 -12.03
N ALA A 37 2.54 -1.74 -13.07
CA ALA A 37 2.05 -0.37 -12.95
C ALA A 37 0.88 -0.23 -11.96
N SER A 38 -0.09 -1.15 -12.00
CA SER A 38 -1.22 -1.13 -11.07
C SER A 38 -0.82 -1.43 -9.63
N ALA A 39 0.13 -2.34 -9.43
CA ALA A 39 0.63 -2.70 -8.10
C ALA A 39 1.46 -1.57 -7.49
N SER A 40 2.35 -0.96 -8.27
CA SER A 40 3.12 0.20 -7.81
C SER A 40 2.22 1.40 -7.53
N ALA A 41 1.20 1.64 -8.35
CA ALA A 41 0.18 2.65 -8.05
C ALA A 41 -0.51 2.36 -6.71
N GLN A 42 -0.97 1.13 -6.45
CA GLN A 42 -1.63 0.76 -5.20
C GLN A 42 -0.74 0.87 -3.96
N VAL A 43 0.56 0.66 -4.12
CA VAL A 43 1.55 0.80 -3.05
C VAL A 43 1.85 2.28 -2.76
N VAL A 44 1.91 3.12 -3.79
CA VAL A 44 2.40 4.51 -3.64
C VAL A 44 1.26 5.51 -3.40
N LEU A 45 0.11 5.36 -4.06
CA LEU A 45 -0.99 6.33 -3.97
C LEU A 45 -1.52 6.53 -2.55
N PRO A 46 -1.83 5.48 -1.76
CA PRO A 46 -2.40 5.66 -0.44
C PRO A 46 -1.43 6.36 0.54
N PRO A 47 -0.14 5.98 0.65
CA PRO A 47 0.82 6.69 1.48
C PRO A 47 1.03 8.15 1.04
N VAL A 48 1.06 8.43 -0.27
CA VAL A 48 1.20 9.80 -0.78
C VAL A 48 -0.04 10.63 -0.46
N ALA A 49 -1.24 10.09 -0.63
CA ALA A 49 -2.48 10.77 -0.26
C ALA A 49 -2.52 11.11 1.24
N LEU A 50 -2.10 10.16 2.10
CA LEU A 50 -2.01 10.38 3.54
C LEU A 50 -0.95 11.43 3.89
N ALA A 51 0.22 11.40 3.23
CA ALA A 51 1.26 12.40 3.42
C ALA A 51 0.76 13.81 3.06
N LEU A 52 0.05 13.95 1.94
CA LEU A 52 -0.52 15.23 1.51
C LEU A 52 -1.55 15.77 2.51
N VAL A 53 -2.43 14.90 3.03
CA VAL A 53 -3.39 15.29 4.08
C VAL A 53 -2.67 15.69 5.36
N LEU A 54 -1.62 14.96 5.76
CA LEU A 54 -0.82 15.33 6.93
C LEU A 54 -0.12 16.67 6.77
N LEU A 55 0.30 17.05 5.56
CA LEU A 55 0.90 18.36 5.30
C LEU A 55 -0.10 19.51 5.45
N THR A 56 -1.41 19.28 5.24
CA THR A 56 -2.42 20.33 5.43
C THR A 56 -2.79 20.57 6.88
N THR A 57 -2.40 19.69 7.82
CA THR A 57 -2.70 19.88 9.25
C THR A 57 -1.67 20.73 9.99
N ALA A 58 -0.56 21.12 9.36
CA ALA A 58 0.50 21.98 9.92
C ALA A 58 1.10 21.51 11.26
N ASP A 59 0.96 20.23 11.60
CA ASP A 59 1.42 19.66 12.87
C ASP A 59 2.93 19.30 12.84
N ALA A 60 3.66 19.64 13.90
CA ALA A 60 5.06 19.24 14.07
C ALA A 60 5.25 17.70 14.17
N ALA A 61 4.16 16.95 14.41
CA ALA A 61 4.16 15.49 14.44
C ALA A 61 4.41 14.85 13.07
N VAL A 62 4.34 15.61 11.96
CA VAL A 62 4.55 15.12 10.58
C VAL A 62 5.87 14.36 10.41
N ALA A 63 6.93 14.75 11.12
CA ALA A 63 8.21 14.05 11.10
C ALA A 63 8.15 12.64 11.72
N GLY A 64 7.26 12.39 12.68
CA GLY A 64 7.03 11.04 13.24
C GLY A 64 6.22 10.14 12.30
N TRP A 65 5.32 10.72 11.52
CA TRP A 65 4.48 9.98 10.56
C TRP A 65 5.22 9.62 9.27
N SER A 66 6.23 10.39 8.87
CA SER A 66 7.00 10.13 7.64
C SER A 66 7.70 8.76 7.65
N LEU A 67 8.30 8.37 8.78
CA LEU A 67 8.90 7.05 8.96
C LEU A 67 7.85 5.93 8.81
N MET A 68 6.70 6.12 9.45
CA MET A 68 5.58 5.17 9.39
C MET A 68 5.05 5.01 7.96
N LEU A 69 4.88 6.10 7.21
CA LEU A 69 4.47 6.05 5.81
C LEU A 69 5.52 5.35 4.93
N GLY A 70 6.81 5.59 5.18
CA GLY A 70 7.90 4.89 4.51
C GLY A 70 7.85 3.37 4.73
N LEU A 71 7.67 2.93 5.98
CA LEU A 71 7.50 1.52 6.31
C LEU A 71 6.25 0.91 5.66
N LEU A 72 5.18 1.70 5.52
CA LEU A 72 3.95 1.27 4.85
C LEU A 72 4.19 0.98 3.36
N VAL A 73 4.94 1.86 2.67
CA VAL A 73 5.33 1.65 1.27
C VAL A 73 6.15 0.36 1.14
N VAL A 74 7.15 0.16 2.00
CA VAL A 74 8.01 -1.03 1.97
C VAL A 74 7.19 -2.31 2.22
N ALA A 75 6.34 -2.31 3.25
CA ALA A 75 5.47 -3.45 3.55
C ALA A 75 4.50 -3.76 2.39
N GLY A 76 3.91 -2.72 1.80
CA GLY A 76 3.04 -2.86 0.64
C GLY A 76 3.76 -3.42 -0.59
N ALA A 77 4.98 -2.97 -0.87
CA ALA A 77 5.79 -3.47 -1.98
C ALA A 77 6.14 -4.95 -1.80
N LEU A 78 6.60 -5.34 -0.60
CA LEU A 78 6.89 -6.74 -0.29
C LEU A 78 5.64 -7.61 -0.43
N LEU A 79 4.50 -7.15 0.10
CA LEU A 79 3.24 -7.87 -0.02
C LEU A 79 2.81 -8.01 -1.48
N ALA A 80 2.94 -6.97 -2.30
CA ALA A 80 2.60 -7.02 -3.71
C ALA A 80 3.45 -8.07 -4.45
N VAL A 81 4.76 -8.14 -4.18
CA VAL A 81 5.67 -9.14 -4.76
C VAL A 81 5.30 -10.55 -4.32
N CYS A 82 5.14 -10.77 -3.02
CA CYS A 82 4.75 -12.07 -2.47
C CYS A 82 3.40 -12.52 -3.03
N THR A 83 2.43 -11.62 -3.11
CA THR A 83 1.09 -11.90 -3.67
C THR A 83 1.19 -12.24 -5.15
N ASP A 84 2.03 -11.54 -5.92
CA ASP A 84 2.23 -11.84 -7.33
C ASP A 84 2.84 -13.23 -7.54
N LEU A 85 3.85 -13.59 -6.73
CA LEU A 85 4.52 -14.89 -6.79
C LEU A 85 3.60 -16.05 -6.41
N VAL A 86 2.82 -15.89 -5.34
CA VAL A 86 1.86 -16.90 -4.90
C VAL A 86 0.71 -17.01 -5.90
N ALA A 87 0.15 -15.89 -6.35
CA ALA A 87 -0.96 -15.88 -7.31
C ALA A 87 -0.57 -16.50 -8.67
N ARG A 88 0.70 -16.42 -9.10
CA ARG A 88 1.19 -17.15 -10.29
C ARG A 88 1.12 -18.67 -10.18
N ARG A 89 1.19 -19.21 -8.95
CA ARG A 89 1.23 -20.66 -8.71
C ARG A 89 -0.14 -21.26 -8.46
N VAL A 90 -1.10 -20.43 -8.02
CA VAL A 90 -2.41 -20.87 -7.53
C VAL A 90 -3.55 -20.54 -8.51
N LEU A 91 -3.37 -19.55 -9.38
CA LEU A 91 -4.32 -19.17 -10.45
C LEU A 91 -3.75 -19.54 -11.81
#